data_AF-A0A350YTP3-F1
#
_entry.id   AF-A0A350YTP3-F1
#
_cell.length_a   1.000
_cell.length_b   1.000
_cell.length_c   1.000
_cell.angle_alpha   90.00
_cell.angle_beta   90.00
_cell.angle_gamma   90.00
#
_symmetry.space_group_name_H-M   'P 1'
#
loop_
_entity.id
_entity.type
_entity.pdbx_description
1 polymer ?
#
loop_
_entity_poly.entity_id
_entity_poly.type
_entity_poly.pdbx_seq_one_letter_code
_entity_poly.pdbx_strand_id
1 'polypeptide(L)'
;MLERIRELLNEVEALKAATREEVEELRIKYISKKGKLNQLFAEFKDVQPELKKEVGKALNDLKIAAQEKINALKAAYESDGVGK
;
A
#
# COMPACT_ATOMS: atom_id res chain seq x y z
N MET A 1 -15.89 -1.16 -4.78
CA MET A 1 -14.81 -1.11 -3.75
C MET A 1 -13.84 -2.28 -3.88
N LEU A 2 -14.32 -3.53 -3.90
CA LEU A 2 -13.46 -4.71 -4.10
C LEU A 2 -12.58 -4.63 -5.35
N GLU A 3 -13.15 -4.20 -6.47
CA GLU A 3 -12.41 -3.97 -7.72
C GLU A 3 -11.27 -2.96 -7.52
N ARG A 4 -11.57 -1.79 -6.95
CA ARG A 4 -10.59 -0.75 -6.63
C ARG A 4 -9.45 -1.26 -5.73
N ILE A 5 -9.76 -2.14 -4.77
CA ILE A 5 -8.75 -2.76 -3.90
C ILE A 5 -7.84 -3.68 -4.72
N ARG A 6 -8.41 -4.52 -5.60
CA ARG A 6 -7.66 -5.43 -6.47
C ARG A 6 -6.78 -4.66 -7.46
N GLU A 7 -7.30 -3.59 -8.05
CA GLU A 7 -6.52 -2.70 -8.92
C GLU A 7 -5.35 -2.07 -8.17
N LEU A 8 -5.59 -1.58 -6.94
CA LEU A 8 -4.53 -1.03 -6.10
C LEU A 8 -3.51 -2.06 -5.66
N LEU A 9 -3.92 -3.32 -5.49
CA LEU A 9 -3.01 -4.42 -5.17
C LEU A 9 -2.02 -4.63 -6.33
N ASN A 10 -2.54 -4.70 -7.56
CA ASN A 10 -1.72 -4.80 -8.76
C ASN A 10 -0.82 -3.56 -8.94
N GLU A 11 -1.33 -2.34 -8.69
CA GLU A 11 -0.54 -1.10 -8.73
C GLU A 11 0.61 -1.16 -7.72
N VAL A 12 0.34 -1.65 -6.50
CA VAL A 12 1.31 -1.84 -5.42
C VAL A 12 2.39 -2.85 -5.82
N GLU A 13 2.02 -4.02 -6.31
CA GLU A 13 2.99 -5.05 -6.71
C GLU A 13 3.92 -4.58 -7.83
N ALA A 14 3.39 -3.77 -8.75
CA ALA A 14 4.11 -3.16 -9.85
C ALA A 14 4.97 -1.93 -9.46
N LEU A 15 4.90 -1.46 -8.21
CA LEU A 15 5.65 -0.27 -7.79
C LEU A 15 7.16 -0.45 -8.01
N LYS A 16 7.76 0.64 -8.47
CA LYS A 16 9.19 0.82 -8.58
C LYS A 16 9.50 2.21 -8.04
N ALA A 17 10.66 2.33 -7.44
CA ALA A 17 11.25 3.59 -7.06
C ALA A 17 12.70 3.54 -7.54
N ALA A 18 13.22 4.65 -8.05
CA ALA A 18 14.58 4.87 -8.50
C ALA A 18 15.45 5.56 -7.44
N THR A 19 14.83 6.23 -6.45
CA THR A 19 15.53 6.94 -5.38
C THR A 19 14.84 6.80 -4.03
N ARG A 20 15.53 7.21 -2.95
CA ARG A 20 14.96 7.25 -1.59
C ARG A 20 13.77 8.20 -1.50
N GLU A 21 13.82 9.32 -2.21
CA GLU A 21 12.74 10.30 -2.29
C GLU A 21 11.49 9.67 -2.91
N GLU A 22 11.63 8.94 -4.02
CA GLU A 22 10.49 8.26 -4.65
C GLU A 22 9.88 7.19 -3.72
N VAL A 23 10.69 6.47 -2.95
CA VAL A 23 10.18 5.52 -1.94
C VAL A 23 9.34 6.26 -0.88
N GLU A 24 9.79 7.42 -0.43
CA GLU A 24 9.06 8.22 0.55
C GLU A 24 7.76 8.77 -0.03
N GLU A 25 7.77 9.24 -1.28
CA GLU A 25 6.56 9.67 -1.99
C GLU A 25 5.55 8.53 -2.12
N LEU A 26 6.00 7.31 -2.45
CA LEU A 26 5.16 6.12 -2.47
C LEU A 26 4.59 5.83 -1.07
N ARG A 27 5.42 5.88 -0.02
CA ARG A 27 4.94 5.71 1.37
C ARG A 27 3.85 6.72 1.71
N ILE A 28 4.03 7.99 1.31
CA ILE A 28 3.05 9.04 1.55
C ILE A 28 1.76 8.78 0.75
N LYS A 29 1.88 8.44 -0.53
CA LYS A 29 0.74 8.19 -1.43
C LYS A 29 -0.13 7.03 -0.97
N TYR A 30 0.45 5.93 -0.48
CA TYR A 30 -0.30 4.74 -0.11
C TYR A 30 -0.62 4.65 1.39
N ILE A 31 0.39 4.81 2.24
CA ILE A 31 0.32 4.43 3.68
C ILE A 31 0.05 5.62 4.60
N SER A 32 0.30 6.87 4.17
CA SER A 32 0.09 8.03 5.05
C SER A 32 -1.34 8.18 5.53
N LYS A 33 -1.56 9.02 6.55
CA LYS A 33 -2.88 9.40 7.07
C LYS A 33 -3.87 9.87 5.98
N LYS A 34 -3.36 10.47 4.91
CA LYS A 34 -4.16 10.94 3.76
C LYS A 34 -4.03 10.01 2.53
N GLY A 35 -3.26 8.94 2.63
CA GLY A 35 -2.96 8.01 1.55
C GLY A 35 -4.14 7.13 1.17
N LYS A 36 -4.02 6.48 0.02
CA LYS A 36 -5.06 5.64 -0.59
C LYS A 36 -5.58 4.55 0.36
N LEU A 37 -4.70 3.92 1.15
CA LEU A 37 -5.12 2.88 2.11
C LEU A 37 -6.07 3.43 3.18
N ASN A 38 -5.70 4.55 3.80
CA ASN A 38 -6.50 5.14 4.87
C ASN A 38 -7.86 5.66 4.36
N GLN A 39 -7.91 6.16 3.11
CA GLN A 39 -9.18 6.50 2.46
C GLN A 39 -10.06 5.26 2.30
N LEU A 40 -9.52 4.14 1.81
CA LEU A 40 -10.28 2.90 1.67
C LEU A 40 -10.74 2.34 3.03
N PHE A 41 -9.94 2.44 4.09
CA PHE A 41 -10.36 2.06 5.44
C PHE A 41 -11.46 2.97 6.01
N ALA A 42 -11.52 4.23 5.60
CA ALA A 42 -12.63 5.12 5.94
C ALA A 42 -13.90 4.69 5.19
N GLU A 43 -13.81 4.49 3.87
CA GLU A 43 -14.90 3.99 3.01
C GLU A 43 -15.41 2.61 3.46
N PHE A 44 -14.55 1.77 4.06
CA PHE A 44 -14.92 0.45 4.59
C PHE A 44 -16.02 0.49 5.65
N LYS A 45 -16.12 1.60 6.41
CA LYS A 45 -17.12 1.73 7.47
C LYS A 45 -18.55 1.69 6.90
N ASP A 46 -18.72 2.22 5.70
CA ASP A 46 -19.99 2.34 4.97
C ASP A 46 -20.31 1.13 4.09
N VAL A 47 -19.43 0.12 4.03
CA VAL A 47 -19.64 -1.10 3.25
C VAL A 47 -20.80 -1.92 3.82
N GLN A 48 -21.63 -2.50 2.94
CA GLN A 48 -22.74 -3.37 3.34
C GLN A 48 -22.24 -4.58 4.15
N PRO A 49 -22.95 -5.01 5.22
CA PRO A 49 -22.51 -6.09 6.11
C PRO A 49 -22.10 -7.39 5.40
N GLU A 50 -22.82 -7.76 4.34
CA GLU A 50 -22.56 -8.94 3.52
C GLU A 50 -21.21 -8.89 2.79
N LEU A 51 -20.74 -7.69 2.41
CA LEU A 51 -19.47 -7.48 1.71
C LEU A 51 -18.31 -7.20 2.67
N LYS A 52 -18.58 -6.85 3.94
CA LYS A 52 -17.52 -6.48 4.91
C LYS A 52 -16.48 -7.57 5.10
N LYS A 53 -16.88 -8.84 5.05
CA LYS A 53 -15.95 -9.97 5.19
C LYS A 53 -14.94 -10.02 4.05
N GLU A 54 -15.42 -9.97 2.79
CA GLU A 54 -14.56 -10.05 1.61
C GLU A 54 -13.73 -8.77 1.43
N VAL A 55 -14.36 -7.60 1.56
CA VAL A 55 -13.70 -6.30 1.46
C VAL A 55 -12.64 -6.15 2.57
N GLY A 56 -12.96 -6.55 3.80
CA GLY A 56 -12.04 -6.46 4.94
C GLY A 56 -10.79 -7.32 4.73
N LYS A 57 -10.96 -8.54 4.20
CA LYS A 57 -9.83 -9.40 3.83
C LYS A 57 -8.98 -8.73 2.74
N ALA A 58 -9.60 -8.27 1.65
CA ALA A 58 -8.89 -7.64 0.56
C ALA A 58 -8.15 -6.35 0.98
N LEU A 59 -8.71 -5.55 1.89
CA LEU A 59 -8.05 -4.36 2.44
C LEU A 59 -6.83 -4.70 3.27
N ASN A 60 -6.91 -5.74 4.10
CA ASN A 60 -5.77 -6.21 4.87
C ASN A 60 -4.67 -6.74 3.94
N ASP A 61 -5.04 -7.53 2.92
CA ASP A 61 -4.10 -8.04 1.93
C ASP A 61 -3.39 -6.87 1.22
N LEU A 62 -4.12 -5.84 0.79
CA LEU A 62 -3.56 -4.61 0.20
C LEU A 62 -2.65 -3.85 1.16
N LYS A 63 -3.02 -3.74 2.44
CA LYS A 63 -2.21 -3.09 3.46
C LYS A 63 -0.87 -3.79 3.64
N ILE A 64 -0.88 -5.12 3.75
CA ILE A 64 0.33 -5.94 3.90
C ILE A 64 1.20 -5.79 2.66
N ALA A 65 0.65 -6.01 1.47
CA ALA A 65 1.40 -5.91 0.21
C ALA A 65 2.04 -4.53 0.03
N ALA A 66 1.32 -3.45 0.33
CA ALA A 66 1.86 -2.09 0.23
C ALA A 66 3.02 -1.85 1.21
N GLN A 67 2.87 -2.32 2.45
CA GLN A 67 3.90 -2.18 3.47
C GLN A 67 5.16 -2.99 3.11
N GLU A 68 4.99 -4.24 2.68
CA GLU A 68 6.11 -5.10 2.28
C GLU A 68 6.83 -4.55 1.06
N LYS A 69 6.09 -4.14 0.02
CA LYS A 69 6.68 -3.57 -1.19
C LYS A 69 7.47 -2.30 -0.90
N ILE A 70 6.89 -1.36 -0.15
CA ILE A 70 7.56 -0.10 0.17
C ILE A 70 8.77 -0.36 1.09
N ASN A 71 8.67 -1.28 2.05
CA ASN A 71 9.80 -1.66 2.89
C ASN A 71 10.92 -2.31 2.07
N ALA A 72 10.60 -3.17 1.10
CA ALA A 72 11.58 -3.78 0.22
C ALA A 72 12.29 -2.74 -0.65
N LEU A 73 11.53 -1.79 -1.23
CA LEU A 73 12.11 -0.67 -1.97
C LEU A 73 13.00 0.19 -1.06
N LYS A 74 12.54 0.51 0.15
CA LYS A 74 13.32 1.27 1.14
C LYS A 74 14.62 0.56 1.51
N ALA A 75 14.56 -0.74 1.80
CA ALA A 75 15.71 -1.55 2.13
C ALA A 75 16.73 -1.60 0.97
N ALA A 76 16.28 -1.70 -0.28
CA ALA A 76 17.17 -1.65 -1.44
C ALA A 76 18.00 -0.35 -1.48
N TYR A 77 17.44 0.77 -1.07
CA TYR A 77 18.15 2.06 -1.03
C TYR A 77 18.84 2.35 0.31
N GLU A 78 18.42 1.74 1.43
CA GLU A 78 19.11 1.86 2.72
C GLU A 78 20.35 0.95 2.79
N SER A 79 20.29 -0.25 2.21
CA SER A 79 21.43 -1.17 2.09
C SER A 79 22.52 -0.66 1.15
N ASP A 80 22.19 0.24 0.20
CA ASP A 80 23.18 0.95 -0.61
C ASP A 80 24.00 1.98 0.21
N GLY A 81 23.64 2.23 1.47
CA GLY A 81 24.33 3.13 2.40
C GLY A 81 25.15 2.47 3.50
N VAL A 82 25.21 1.13 3.58
CA VAL A 82 26.01 0.41 4.58
C VAL A 82 26.86 -0.64 3.87
N GLY A 83 27.98 -0.21 3.31
CA GLY A 83 28.99 -1.13 2.80
C GLY A 83 29.74 -0.64 1.57
N LYS A 84 30.45 0.48 1.70
CA LYS A 84 31.81 0.67 1.17
C LYS A 84 32.47 1.87 1.83
#